data_AF-A0A975QKI3-F1
#
_entry.id   AF-A0A975QKI3-F1
#
_cell.length_a   1.000
_cell.length_b   1.000
_cell.length_c   1.000
_cell.angle_alpha   90.00
_cell.angle_beta   90.00
_cell.angle_gamma   90.00
#
_symmetry.space_group_name_H-M   'P 1'
#
loop_
_entity.id
_entity.type
_entity.pdbx_description
1 polymer ?
#
loop_
_entity_poly.entity_id
_entity_poly.type
_entity_poly.pdbx_seq_one_letter_code
_entity_poly.pdbx_strand_id
1 'polypeptide(L)'
;MNPKPGALTAVQVILFVMSGIAGLALLLALVGVSAVSSGQLESATGVSPGAFWLLMLVALATTVFYVYVAATVGRGGHRTRTLVRVVVGVGVTSALINMLTGESGIVGLVLMVVVLILNEGESARRWYEETEHPTR
;
A
#
# COMPACT_ATOMS: atom_id res chain seq x y z
N MET A 1 10.59 -23.55 14.16
CA MET A 1 9.76 -22.59 13.41
C MET A 1 10.07 -22.75 11.94
N ASN A 2 9.07 -23.04 11.11
CA ASN A 2 9.26 -23.11 9.66
C ASN A 2 9.73 -21.74 9.14
N PRO A 3 10.74 -21.70 8.24
CA PRO A 3 11.19 -20.45 7.65
C PRO A 3 10.02 -19.76 6.93
N LYS A 4 9.97 -18.43 7.02
CA LYS A 4 8.93 -17.62 6.38
C LYS A 4 8.85 -17.97 4.89
N PRO A 5 7.66 -18.30 4.35
CA PRO A 5 7.50 -18.63 2.93
C PRO A 5 8.00 -17.50 2.04
N GLY A 6 8.70 -17.85 0.96
CA GLY A 6 9.19 -16.88 -0.03
C GLY A 6 8.08 -15.97 -0.58
N ALA A 7 6.85 -16.49 -0.71
CA ALA A 7 5.68 -15.71 -1.11
C ALA A 7 5.36 -14.55 -0.16
N LEU A 8 5.44 -14.76 1.16
CA LEU A 8 5.20 -13.71 2.16
C LEU A 8 6.36 -12.73 2.26
N THR A 9 7.57 -13.17 1.93
CA THR A 9 8.72 -12.27 1.77
C THR A 9 8.53 -11.38 0.55
N ALA A 10 8.08 -11.94 -0.59
CA ALA A 10 7.76 -11.18 -1.79
C ALA A 10 6.64 -10.14 -1.52
N VAL A 11 5.56 -10.52 -0.83
CA VAL A 11 4.51 -9.57 -0.40
C VAL A 11 5.11 -8.43 0.42
N GLN A 12 5.95 -8.74 1.41
CA GLN A 12 6.58 -7.72 2.24
C GLN A 12 7.47 -6.77 1.42
N VAL A 13 8.26 -7.31 0.49
CA VAL A 13 9.12 -6.50 -0.40
C VAL A 13 8.28 -5.61 -1.31
N ILE A 14 7.21 -6.14 -1.93
CA ILE A 14 6.31 -5.36 -2.79
C ILE A 14 5.71 -4.20 -1.99
N LEU A 15 5.20 -4.45 -0.79
CA LEU A 15 4.60 -3.41 0.04
C LEU A 15 5.62 -2.33 0.45
N PHE A 16 6.87 -2.72 0.78
CA PHE A 16 7.93 -1.75 1.07
C PHE A 16 8.30 -0.91 -0.15
N VAL A 17 8.46 -1.53 -1.32
CA VAL A 17 8.77 -0.82 -2.56
C VAL A 17 7.66 0.16 -2.91
N MET A 18 6.39 -0.27 -2.82
CA MET A 18 5.26 0.61 -3.05
C MET A 18 5.20 1.76 -2.05
N SER A 19 5.48 1.49 -0.77
CA SER A 19 5.55 2.54 0.25
C SER A 19 6.69 3.53 -0.02
N GLY A 20 7.83 3.05 -0.49
CA GLY A 20 8.97 3.90 -0.88
C GLY A 20 8.62 4.80 -2.06
N ILE A 21 7.99 4.26 -3.11
CA ILE A 21 7.53 5.02 -4.27
C ILE A 21 6.48 6.06 -3.85
N ALA A 22 5.50 5.68 -3.03
CA ALA A 22 4.49 6.60 -2.52
C ALA A 22 5.11 7.71 -1.65
N GLY A 23 6.08 7.36 -0.79
CA GLY A 23 6.84 8.32 0.02
C GLY A 23 7.61 9.32 -0.85
N LEU A 24 8.28 8.85 -1.90
CA LEU A 24 8.95 9.73 -2.88
C LEU A 24 7.95 10.65 -3.58
N ALA A 25 6.78 10.14 -3.99
CA ALA A 25 5.74 10.96 -4.60
C ALA A 25 5.20 12.04 -3.63
N LEU A 26 5.02 11.71 -2.35
CA LEU A 26 4.63 12.68 -1.31
C LEU A 26 5.70 13.78 -1.15
N LEU A 27 6.99 13.42 -1.14
CA LEU A 27 8.07 14.39 -1.06
C LEU A 27 8.11 15.31 -2.28
N LEU A 28 7.95 14.75 -3.48
CA LEU A 28 7.88 15.53 -4.72
C LEU A 28 6.67 16.47 -4.72
N ALA A 29 5.51 16.02 -4.22
CA ALA A 29 4.34 16.86 -4.07
C ALA A 29 4.61 18.03 -3.10
N LEU A 30 5.27 17.79 -1.96
CA LEU A 30 5.66 18.83 -1.02
C LEU A 30 6.62 19.85 -1.63
N VAL A 31 7.64 19.39 -2.35
CA VAL A 31 8.56 20.27 -3.09
C VAL A 31 7.80 21.08 -4.14
N GLY A 32 6.89 20.45 -4.89
CA GLY A 32 6.05 21.12 -5.89
C GLY A 32 5.20 22.24 -5.29
N VAL A 33 4.55 22.01 -4.16
CA VAL A 33 3.76 23.05 -3.47
C VAL A 33 4.66 24.17 -2.94
N SER A 34 5.86 23.86 -2.43
CA SER A 34 6.79 24.90 -1.96
C SER A 34 7.32 25.80 -3.08
N ALA A 35 7.34 25.30 -4.33
CA ALA A 35 7.79 26.03 -5.51
C ALA A 35 6.69 26.93 -6.12
N VAL A 36 5.43 26.76 -5.71
CA VAL A 36 4.27 27.48 -6.25
C VAL A 36 3.75 28.44 -5.18
N SER A 37 3.42 29.68 -5.57
CA SER A 37 2.80 30.62 -4.61
C SER A 37 1.45 30.07 -4.15
N SER A 38 1.06 30.32 -2.89
CA SER A 38 -0.12 29.72 -2.25
C SER A 38 -1.46 29.97 -2.97
N GLY A 39 -1.53 30.97 -3.86
CA GLY A 39 -2.70 31.22 -4.72
C GLY A 39 -2.70 30.51 -6.08
N GLN A 40 -1.59 29.89 -6.48
CA GLN A 40 -1.40 29.27 -7.80
C GLN A 40 -1.58 27.74 -7.81
N LEU A 41 -1.72 27.10 -6.64
CA LEU A 41 -1.87 25.65 -6.54
C LEU A 41 -3.13 25.15 -7.25
N GLU A 42 -4.26 25.83 -7.05
CA GLU A 42 -5.53 25.48 -7.68
C GLU A 42 -5.47 25.69 -9.20
N SER A 43 -4.84 26.76 -9.67
CA SER A 43 -4.65 26.99 -11.11
C SER A 43 -3.72 25.96 -11.76
N ALA A 44 -2.77 25.40 -11.01
CA ALA A 44 -1.79 24.45 -11.53
C ALA A 44 -2.30 22.99 -11.49
N THR A 45 -3.12 22.65 -10.49
CA THR A 45 -3.53 21.25 -10.23
C THR A 45 -5.02 21.00 -10.47
N GLY A 46 -5.83 22.06 -10.58
CA GLY A 46 -7.29 21.96 -10.65
C GLY A 46 -7.95 21.53 -9.33
N VAL A 47 -7.17 21.44 -8.23
CA VAL A 47 -7.64 21.00 -6.92
C VAL A 47 -7.55 22.15 -5.93
N SER A 48 -8.62 22.38 -5.16
CA SER A 48 -8.60 23.40 -4.10
C SER A 48 -7.50 23.11 -3.06
N PRO A 49 -6.89 24.13 -2.44
CA PRO A 49 -5.80 23.93 -1.48
C PRO A 49 -6.18 23.00 -0.31
N GLY A 50 -7.42 23.10 0.18
CA GLY A 50 -7.93 22.24 1.25
C GLY A 50 -8.03 20.77 0.81
N ALA A 51 -8.55 20.52 -0.39
CA ALA A 51 -8.63 19.17 -0.95
C ALA A 51 -7.24 18.58 -1.21
N PHE A 52 -6.28 19.39 -1.66
CA PHE A 52 -4.89 18.96 -1.84
C PHE A 52 -4.28 18.45 -0.53
N TRP A 53 -4.39 19.21 0.56
CA TRP A 53 -3.87 18.80 1.87
C TRP A 53 -4.58 17.57 2.43
N LEU A 54 -5.89 17.45 2.21
CA LEU A 54 -6.64 16.27 2.60
C LEU A 54 -6.17 15.03 1.83
N LEU A 55 -5.95 15.13 0.52
CA LEU A 55 -5.40 14.05 -0.31
C LEU A 55 -3.97 13.69 0.12
N MET A 56 -3.13 14.68 0.44
CA MET A 56 -1.79 14.44 1.00
C MET A 56 -1.86 13.65 2.31
N LEU A 57 -2.78 14.00 3.20
CA LEU A 57 -2.94 13.31 4.48
C LEU A 57 -3.45 11.87 4.29
N VAL A 58 -4.40 11.66 3.39
CA VAL A 58 -4.89 10.31 3.03
C VAL A 58 -3.77 9.47 2.41
N ALA A 59 -2.98 10.05 1.50
CA ALA A 59 -1.86 9.36 0.87
C ALA A 59 -0.76 9.03 1.89
N LEU A 60 -0.46 9.94 2.83
CA LEU A 60 0.47 9.69 3.94
C LEU A 60 -0.03 8.56 4.85
N ALA A 61 -1.29 8.61 5.28
CA ALA A 61 -1.89 7.59 6.13
C ALA A 61 -1.87 6.21 5.46
N THR A 62 -2.19 6.15 4.16
CA THR A 62 -2.13 4.92 3.37
C THR A 62 -0.70 4.39 3.26
N THR A 63 0.27 5.28 3.03
CA THR A 63 1.70 4.90 2.96
C THR A 63 2.19 4.33 4.28
N VAL A 64 1.86 4.97 5.41
CA VAL A 64 2.20 4.47 6.75
C VAL A 64 1.52 3.13 7.02
N PHE A 65 0.27 2.97 6.58
CA PHE A 65 -0.46 1.72 6.71
C PHE A 65 0.22 0.58 5.92
N TYR A 66 0.69 0.83 4.70
CA TYR A 66 1.44 -0.18 3.92
C TYR A 66 2.73 -0.60 4.61
N VAL A 67 3.50 0.35 5.15
CA VAL A 67 4.71 0.06 5.93
C VAL A 67 4.37 -0.77 7.17
N TYR A 68 3.31 -0.39 7.88
CA TYR A 68 2.84 -1.12 9.06
C TYR A 68 2.48 -2.57 8.70
N VAL A 69 1.68 -2.77 7.64
CA VAL A 69 1.30 -4.12 7.20
C VAL A 69 2.55 -4.89 6.77
N ALA A 70 3.44 -4.32 5.96
CA ALA A 70 4.69 -4.96 5.55
C ALA A 70 5.53 -5.41 6.76
N ALA A 71 5.66 -4.58 7.79
CA ALA A 71 6.37 -4.91 9.02
C ALA A 71 5.66 -6.01 9.85
N THR A 72 4.32 -6.05 9.82
CA THR A 72 3.53 -7.04 10.57
C THR A 72 3.42 -8.39 9.87
N VAL A 73 3.63 -8.47 8.53
CA VAL A 73 3.56 -9.73 7.76
C VAL A 73 4.44 -10.83 8.37
N GLY A 74 5.59 -10.48 8.97
CA GLY A 74 6.48 -11.43 9.64
C GLY A 74 5.99 -12.01 10.96
N ARG A 75 4.92 -11.45 11.56
CA ARG A 75 4.38 -11.90 12.86
C ARG A 75 3.39 -13.07 12.74
N GLY A 76 2.82 -13.31 11.55
CA GLY A 76 1.88 -14.41 11.35
C GLY A 76 0.47 -14.17 11.90
N GLY A 77 -0.33 -15.23 11.91
CA GLY A 77 -1.72 -15.27 12.37
C GLY A 77 -2.80 -14.63 11.47
N HIS A 78 -4.07 -14.93 11.78
CA HIS A 78 -5.24 -14.48 11.02
C HIS A 78 -5.35 -12.96 10.88
N ARG A 79 -5.00 -12.20 11.93
CA ARG A 79 -5.06 -10.73 11.90
C ARG A 79 -4.18 -10.15 10.80
N THR A 80 -2.97 -10.67 10.65
CA THR A 80 -2.01 -10.24 9.63
C THR A 80 -2.51 -10.57 8.23
N ARG A 81 -3.11 -11.74 8.04
CA ARG A 81 -3.75 -12.12 6.77
C ARG A 81 -4.89 -11.17 6.39
N THR A 82 -5.71 -10.77 7.36
CA THR A 82 -6.79 -9.80 7.14
C THR A 82 -6.24 -8.41 6.79
N LEU A 83 -5.18 -7.95 7.48
CA LEU A 83 -4.53 -6.69 7.17
C LEU A 83 -4.00 -6.64 5.73
N VAL A 84 -3.40 -7.74 5.23
CA VAL A 84 -2.95 -7.82 3.83
C VAL A 84 -4.13 -7.73 2.86
N ARG A 85 -5.26 -8.39 3.15
CA ARG A 85 -6.49 -8.28 2.34
C ARG A 85 -7.04 -6.85 2.31
N VAL A 86 -7.03 -6.17 3.44
CA VAL A 86 -7.44 -4.76 3.52
C VAL A 86 -6.52 -3.89 2.67
N VAL A 87 -5.21 -4.10 2.73
CA VAL A 87 -4.24 -3.38 1.88
C VAL A 87 -4.51 -3.63 0.39
N VAL A 88 -4.76 -4.88 -0.01
CA VAL A 88 -5.13 -5.21 -1.38
C VAL A 88 -6.39 -4.45 -1.79
N GLY A 89 -7.43 -4.45 -0.95
CA GLY A 89 -8.69 -3.74 -1.24
C GLY A 89 -8.48 -2.22 -1.40
N VAL A 90 -7.70 -1.60 -0.51
CA VAL A 90 -7.33 -0.19 -0.61
C VAL A 90 -6.52 0.09 -1.88
N GLY A 91 -5.53 -0.74 -2.18
CA GLY A 91 -4.69 -0.60 -3.36
C GLY A 91 -5.45 -0.77 -4.67
N VAL A 92 -6.37 -1.74 -4.76
CA VAL A 92 -7.27 -1.90 -5.92
C VAL A 92 -8.17 -0.68 -6.06
N THR A 93 -8.77 -0.21 -4.97
CA THR A 93 -9.64 0.99 -5.01
C THR A 93 -8.86 2.21 -5.51
N SER A 94 -7.65 2.42 -5.01
CA SER A 94 -6.76 3.51 -5.47
C SER A 94 -6.39 3.35 -6.94
N ALA A 95 -6.06 2.14 -7.39
CA ALA A 95 -5.73 1.88 -8.79
C ALA A 95 -6.92 2.16 -9.72
N LEU A 96 -8.14 1.78 -9.32
CA LEU A 96 -9.36 2.09 -10.07
C LEU A 96 -9.62 3.59 -10.15
N ILE A 97 -9.44 4.33 -9.05
CA ILE A 97 -9.56 5.79 -9.05
C ILE A 97 -8.56 6.39 -10.06
N ASN A 98 -7.30 5.97 -10.02
CA ASN A 98 -6.28 6.45 -10.96
C ASN A 98 -6.63 6.17 -12.42
N MET A 99 -7.20 4.99 -12.71
CA MET A 99 -7.70 4.68 -14.06
C MET A 99 -8.86 5.59 -14.48
N LEU A 100 -9.76 5.93 -13.56
CA LEU A 100 -10.88 6.84 -13.82
C LEU A 100 -10.42 8.29 -14.01
N THR A 101 -9.30 8.69 -13.41
CA THR A 101 -8.70 10.03 -13.59
C THR A 101 -7.77 10.12 -14.81
N GLY A 102 -7.64 9.05 -15.60
CA GLY A 102 -6.82 9.02 -16.81
C GLY A 102 -5.34 8.70 -16.57
N GLU A 103 -4.97 8.35 -15.35
CA GLU A 103 -3.61 7.90 -15.00
C GLU A 103 -3.44 6.38 -15.20
N SER A 104 -2.18 5.94 -15.31
CA SER A 104 -1.85 4.52 -15.42
C SER A 104 -1.98 3.80 -14.07
N GLY A 105 -3.19 3.36 -13.73
CA GLY A 105 -3.45 2.53 -12.54
C GLY A 105 -3.18 1.03 -12.73
N ILE A 106 -2.90 0.58 -13.96
CA ILE A 106 -2.78 -0.84 -14.32
C ILE A 106 -1.67 -1.54 -13.53
N VAL A 107 -0.50 -0.90 -13.39
CA VAL A 107 0.64 -1.47 -12.67
C VAL A 107 0.30 -1.70 -11.20
N GLY A 108 -0.33 -0.70 -10.55
CA GLY A 108 -0.79 -0.83 -9.17
C GLY A 108 -1.81 -1.96 -9.00
N LEU A 109 -2.74 -2.08 -9.94
CA LEU A 109 -3.74 -3.14 -9.94
C LEU A 109 -3.12 -4.54 -10.07
N VAL A 110 -2.20 -4.72 -11.03
CA VAL A 110 -1.47 -5.98 -11.23
C VAL A 110 -0.68 -6.36 -9.98
N LEU A 111 0.03 -5.41 -9.37
CA LEU A 111 0.79 -5.65 -8.14
C LEU A 111 -0.12 -6.08 -6.99
N MET A 112 -1.30 -5.47 -6.83
CA MET A 112 -2.26 -5.85 -5.80
C MET A 112 -2.84 -7.24 -6.01
N VAL A 113 -3.11 -7.62 -7.27
CA VAL A 113 -3.54 -8.97 -7.63
C VAL A 113 -2.45 -9.99 -7.31
N VAL A 114 -1.19 -9.69 -7.66
CA VAL A 114 -0.04 -10.55 -7.33
C VAL A 114 0.09 -10.72 -5.81
N VAL A 115 0.00 -9.62 -5.04
CA VAL A 115 0.01 -9.68 -3.57
C VAL A 115 -1.11 -10.56 -3.04
N LEU A 116 -2.32 -10.45 -3.58
CA LEU A 116 -3.46 -11.28 -3.17
C LEU A 116 -3.21 -12.76 -3.45
N ILE A 117 -2.76 -13.11 -4.66
CA ILE A 117 -2.48 -14.49 -5.06
C ILE A 117 -1.39 -15.09 -4.15
N LEU A 118 -0.31 -14.35 -3.90
CA LEU A 118 0.78 -14.80 -3.03
C LEU A 118 0.32 -14.96 -1.57
N ASN A 119 -0.60 -14.11 -1.10
CA ASN A 119 -1.15 -14.16 0.25
C ASN A 119 -2.20 -15.28 0.44
N GLU A 120 -2.96 -15.63 -0.60
CA GLU A 120 -3.94 -16.72 -0.58
C GLU A 120 -3.34 -18.10 -0.90
N GLY A 121 -2.08 -18.15 -1.35
CA GLY A 121 -1.40 -19.41 -1.64
C GLY A 121 -1.35 -20.36 -0.44
N GLU A 122 -1.38 -21.66 -0.71
CA GLU A 122 -1.42 -22.68 0.35
C GLU A 122 -0.24 -22.57 1.33
N SER A 123 0.95 -22.21 0.85
CA SER A 123 2.14 -22.02 1.69
C SER A 123 1.99 -20.85 2.66
N ALA A 124 1.39 -19.75 2.24
CA ALA A 124 1.10 -18.60 3.10
C ALA A 124 0.02 -18.95 4.12
N ARG A 125 -1.06 -19.62 3.69
CA ARG A 125 -2.15 -20.05 4.57
C ARG A 125 -1.66 -20.97 5.69
N ARG A 126 -0.90 -22.02 5.36
CA ARG A 126 -0.33 -22.94 6.36
C ARG A 126 0.56 -22.21 7.35
N TRP A 127 1.39 -21.27 6.88
CA TRP A 127 2.26 -20.50 7.77
C TRP A 127 1.47 -19.57 8.73
N TYR A 128 0.40 -18.94 8.25
CA TYR A 128 -0.49 -18.16 9.12
C TYR A 128 -1.17 -19.02 10.19
N GLU A 129 -1.63 -20.22 9.82
CA GLU A 129 -2.26 -21.18 10.74
C GLU A 129 -1.25 -21.71 11.79
N GLU A 130 -0.03 -22.07 11.37
CA GLU A 130 1.05 -22.53 12.26
C GLU A 130 1.53 -21.47 13.27
N THR A 131 1.46 -20.19 12.90
CA THR A 131 1.88 -19.07 13.76
C THR A 131 0.81 -18.59 14.73
N GLU A 132 -0.47 -18.88 14.45
CA GLU A 132 -1.60 -18.55 15.32
C GLU A 132 -1.79 -19.56 16.45
N HIS A 133 -1.54 -20.82 16.14
CA HIS A 133 -1.50 -21.90 17.11
C HIS A 133 -0.12 -22.55 17.06
N PRO A 134 0.93 -21.89 17.61
CA PRO A 134 2.17 -22.57 17.91
C PRO A 134 1.78 -23.69 18.87
N THR A 135 1.80 -24.92 18.39
CA THR A 135 1.22 -26.12 19.00
C THR A 135 1.24 -26.13 20.54
N ARG A 136 0.13 -26.58 21.14
CA ARG A 136 0.17 -27.29 22.43
C ARG A 136 1.31 -28.30 22.46
#